data_AF-A0A915CRT1-F1
#
_entry.id   AF-A0A915CRT1-F1
#
_cell.length_a   1.000
_cell.length_b   1.000
_cell.length_c   1.000
_cell.angle_alpha   90.00
_cell.angle_beta   90.00
_cell.angle_gamma   90.00
#
_symmetry.space_group_name_H-M   'P 1'
#
loop_
_entity.id
_entity.type
_entity.pdbx_description
1 polymer ?
#
loop_
_entity_poly.entity_id
_entity_poly.type
_entity_poly.pdbx_seq_one_letter_code
_entity_poly.pdbx_strand_id
1 'polypeptide(L)'
;MLEEHINQDKVLDYFDGKKMWMTLLKMTKMEREGLQDPELYDPKIVLCILLHTVRPGAELSCRKFIKSNALSFCFAATSFHSDQLRSYAFVVLARFQQKLKDLSEEVFAEAPLYLFVMRIFKNSIEECNERVCHVVSHFFARACKLILVPEDPVYAPVMAFFGLKPAIQMRTVPEFLKLFFSSSTEHFKNERQWTLRLCSEAMLEPQDYQILCSSYVVESCLALFVSPIADLWTKKLVLSLLKNCVEHESVAKELFYRLNILSWIVQAIEYSRTTDLEESELVQIFIQTAEHLRNIHREADGTDIGDRRKRRKLAKSAEKKSPLTAVTVKTNAQRMLGRIRKWEEKQDNKKWIKKIKYLIKEDWEGQAELPKDQFVEI
;
A
#
# COMPACT_ATOMS: atom_id res chain seq x y z
N MET A 1 -11.01 11.59 48.32
CA MET A 1 -11.55 11.60 46.95
C MET A 1 -10.94 10.40 46.27
N LEU A 2 -11.75 9.36 46.06
CA LEU A 2 -11.32 8.10 45.47
C LEU A 2 -10.84 8.36 44.04
N GLU A 3 -9.59 8.03 43.77
CA GLU A 3 -9.08 7.92 42.40
C GLU A 3 -9.99 6.90 41.69
N GLU A 4 -10.79 7.36 40.72
CA GLU A 4 -11.48 6.46 39.81
C GLU A 4 -10.40 5.68 39.07
N HIS A 5 -10.13 4.44 39.50
CA HIS A 5 -9.34 3.50 38.72
C HIS A 5 -10.00 3.41 37.34
N ILE A 6 -9.35 4.00 36.34
CA ILE A 6 -9.80 3.91 34.95
C ILE A 6 -9.81 2.42 34.60
N ASN A 7 -11.00 1.84 34.49
CA ASN A 7 -11.17 0.47 34.04
C ASN A 7 -10.51 0.35 32.66
N GLN A 8 -9.78 -0.74 32.40
CA GLN A 8 -9.02 -0.93 31.16
C GLN A 8 -9.94 -0.90 29.93
N ASP A 9 -11.20 -1.31 30.09
CA ASP A 9 -12.22 -1.17 29.04
C ASP A 9 -12.53 0.31 28.71
N LYS A 10 -12.55 1.22 29.70
CA LYS A 10 -12.79 2.66 29.50
C LYS A 10 -11.66 3.34 28.71
N VAL A 11 -10.44 2.77 28.75
CA VAL A 11 -9.31 3.30 27.96
C VAL A 11 -9.60 3.24 26.46
N LEU A 12 -10.32 2.21 26.01
CA LEU A 12 -10.68 2.06 24.61
C LEU A 12 -11.64 3.14 24.11
N ASP A 13 -12.39 3.80 24.99
CA ASP A 13 -13.33 4.88 24.61
C ASP A 13 -12.60 6.17 24.19
N TYR A 14 -11.33 6.33 24.58
CA TYR A 14 -10.51 7.47 24.17
C TYR A 14 -9.92 7.31 22.77
N PHE A 15 -9.98 6.10 22.20
CA PHE A 15 -9.49 5.87 20.85
C PHE A 15 -10.58 6.09 19.81
N ASP A 16 -10.32 7.00 18.88
CA ASP A 16 -11.09 7.11 17.65
C ASP A 16 -10.67 6.00 16.69
N GLY A 17 -11.61 5.10 16.37
CA GLY A 17 -11.36 3.98 15.46
C GLY A 17 -10.98 4.41 14.04
N LYS A 18 -11.54 5.51 13.52
CA LYS A 18 -11.15 6.06 12.21
C LYS A 18 -9.73 6.59 12.27
N LYS A 19 -9.38 7.33 13.33
CA LYS A 19 -8.01 7.83 13.52
C LYS A 19 -7.01 6.70 13.70
N MET A 20 -7.35 5.63 14.42
CA MET A 20 -6.53 4.41 14.50
C MET A 20 -6.30 3.78 13.12
N TRP A 21 -7.35 3.68 12.30
CA TRP A 21 -7.22 3.14 10.94
C TRP A 21 -6.33 4.02 10.05
N MET A 22 -6.50 5.33 10.10
CA MET A 22 -5.64 6.26 9.34
C MET A 22 -4.17 6.18 9.80
N THR A 23 -3.97 6.04 11.10
CA THR A 23 -2.63 5.85 11.71
C THR A 23 -1.99 4.58 11.18
N LEU A 24 -2.74 3.47 11.15
CA LEU A 24 -2.30 2.19 10.56
C LEU A 24 -1.82 2.38 9.12
N LEU A 25 -2.60 3.06 8.27
CA LEU A 25 -2.25 3.23 6.85
C LEU A 25 -1.00 4.07 6.59
N LYS A 26 -0.57 4.91 7.55
CA LYS A 26 0.58 5.82 7.40
C LYS A 26 1.76 5.46 8.32
N MET A 27 1.66 4.37 9.09
CA MET A 27 2.58 4.08 10.18
C MET A 27 4.04 3.90 9.75
N THR A 28 4.28 3.33 8.56
CA THR A 28 5.63 3.10 8.03
C THR A 28 6.33 4.40 7.63
N LYS A 29 5.57 5.38 7.09
CA LYS A 29 6.11 6.71 6.80
C LYS A 29 6.45 7.44 8.10
N MET A 30 5.59 7.37 9.11
CA MET A 30 5.87 7.97 10.42
C MET A 30 7.09 7.35 11.12
N GLU A 31 7.25 6.02 11.05
CA GLU A 31 8.39 5.32 11.64
C GLU A 31 9.73 5.71 10.97
N ARG A 32 9.76 5.79 9.63
CA ARG A 32 11.00 6.07 8.89
C ARG A 32 11.37 7.54 8.83
N GLU A 33 10.39 8.40 8.65
CA GLU A 33 10.61 9.83 8.39
C GLU A 33 10.44 10.67 9.66
N GLY A 34 10.04 10.06 10.78
CA GLY A 34 9.79 10.76 12.04
C GLY A 34 8.65 11.78 11.95
N LEU A 35 7.81 11.68 10.92
CA LEU A 35 6.69 12.58 10.67
C LEU A 35 5.69 12.49 11.82
N GLN A 36 5.58 13.56 12.59
CA GLN A 36 4.52 13.75 13.57
C GLN A 36 3.37 14.48 12.87
N ASP A 37 2.34 13.73 12.51
CA ASP A 37 1.07 14.28 12.05
C ASP A 37 0.14 14.44 13.27
N PRO A 38 -0.25 15.67 13.66
CA PRO A 38 -1.13 15.89 14.82
C PRO A 38 -2.50 15.21 14.65
N GLU A 39 -2.90 14.92 13.41
CA GLU A 39 -4.14 14.21 13.12
C GLU A 39 -4.04 12.69 13.34
N LEU A 40 -2.84 12.14 13.54
CA LEU A 40 -2.60 10.71 13.75
C LEU A 40 -2.18 10.41 15.19
N TYR A 41 -2.22 9.14 15.58
CA TYR A 41 -1.69 8.70 16.86
C TYR A 41 -0.21 8.33 16.73
N ASP A 42 0.56 8.51 17.81
CA ASP A 42 1.91 7.94 17.90
C ASP A 42 1.78 6.40 18.05
N PRO A 43 2.30 5.59 17.10
CA PRO A 43 2.18 4.14 17.17
C PRO A 43 2.79 3.52 18.42
N LYS A 44 3.88 4.10 18.96
CA LYS A 44 4.53 3.62 20.17
C LYS A 44 3.61 3.81 21.37
N ILE A 45 2.98 4.97 21.48
CA ILE A 45 2.03 5.27 22.57
C ILE A 45 0.82 4.35 22.48
N VAL A 46 0.25 4.16 21.29
CA VAL A 46 -0.87 3.24 21.07
C VAL A 46 -0.50 1.83 21.51
N LEU A 47 0.62 1.27 21.05
CA LEU A 47 1.03 -0.09 21.43
C LEU A 47 1.27 -0.24 22.94
N CYS A 48 1.87 0.76 23.59
CA CYS A 48 2.07 0.77 25.03
C CYS A 48 0.74 0.74 25.79
N ILE A 49 -0.24 1.52 25.35
CA ILE A 49 -1.58 1.53 25.96
C ILE A 49 -2.25 0.17 25.72
N LEU A 50 -2.21 -0.36 24.49
CA LEU A 50 -2.82 -1.64 24.17
C LEU A 50 -2.21 -2.79 24.99
N LEU A 51 -0.89 -2.79 25.19
CA LEU A 51 -0.20 -3.74 26.07
C LEU A 51 -0.72 -3.71 27.51
N HIS A 52 -1.07 -2.53 28.01
CA HIS A 52 -1.66 -2.37 29.33
C HIS A 52 -3.11 -2.90 29.35
N THR A 53 -3.91 -2.60 28.33
CA THR A 53 -5.33 -3.02 28.26
C THR A 53 -5.56 -4.53 28.15
N VAL A 54 -4.57 -5.27 27.64
CA VAL A 54 -4.65 -6.74 27.46
C VAL A 54 -3.89 -7.49 28.56
N ARG A 55 -3.65 -6.85 29.71
CA ARG A 55 -2.94 -7.49 30.82
C ARG A 55 -3.72 -8.73 31.31
N PRO A 56 -3.05 -9.83 31.71
CA PRO A 56 -3.74 -10.96 32.32
C PRO A 56 -4.55 -10.52 33.54
N GLY A 57 -5.81 -10.96 33.63
CA GLY A 57 -6.75 -10.56 34.69
C GLY A 57 -7.45 -9.22 34.47
N ALA A 58 -7.24 -8.57 33.33
CA ALA A 58 -7.99 -7.37 32.96
C ALA A 58 -9.44 -7.66 32.56
N GLU A 59 -10.35 -6.81 33.02
CA GLU A 59 -11.68 -6.66 32.45
C GLU A 59 -11.56 -5.92 31.12
N LEU A 60 -11.73 -6.64 30.01
CA LEU A 60 -11.65 -6.11 28.66
C LEU A 60 -12.72 -6.78 27.81
N SER A 61 -13.62 -6.00 27.19
CA SER A 61 -14.49 -6.55 26.16
C SER A 61 -13.69 -6.81 24.89
N CYS A 62 -13.64 -8.08 24.48
CA CYS A 62 -13.01 -8.50 23.23
C CYS A 62 -13.68 -7.81 22.04
N ARG A 63 -15.01 -7.71 22.06
CA ARG A 63 -15.78 -7.07 20.99
C ARG A 63 -15.45 -5.58 20.89
N LYS A 64 -15.28 -4.87 22.00
CA LYS A 64 -14.88 -3.45 22.03
C LYS A 64 -13.46 -3.23 21.50
N PHE A 65 -12.53 -4.10 21.90
CA PHE A 65 -11.15 -4.08 21.41
C PHE A 65 -11.06 -4.22 19.88
N ILE A 66 -11.92 -5.06 19.28
CA ILE A 66 -11.98 -5.21 17.83
C ILE A 66 -12.72 -4.03 17.17
N LYS A 67 -13.82 -3.55 17.75
CA LYS A 67 -14.58 -2.42 17.23
C LYS A 67 -13.76 -1.13 17.16
N SER A 68 -12.89 -0.89 18.13
CA SER A 68 -11.98 0.27 18.15
C SER A 68 -10.84 0.18 17.13
N ASN A 69 -10.65 -0.92 16.40
CA ASN A 69 -9.49 -1.19 15.52
C ASN A 69 -8.18 -1.49 16.26
N ALA A 70 -8.19 -1.71 17.58
CA ALA A 70 -6.98 -2.04 18.32
C ALA A 70 -6.34 -3.36 17.85
N LEU A 71 -7.17 -4.39 17.59
CA LEU A 71 -6.67 -5.66 17.05
C LEU A 71 -6.06 -5.49 15.65
N SER A 72 -6.75 -4.76 14.77
CA SER A 72 -6.27 -4.45 13.42
C SER A 72 -4.94 -3.69 13.45
N PHE A 73 -4.81 -2.72 14.36
CA PHE A 73 -3.58 -1.98 14.61
C PHE A 73 -2.43 -2.90 15.00
N CYS A 74 -2.67 -3.87 15.89
CA CYS A 74 -1.65 -4.82 16.32
C CYS A 74 -1.19 -5.74 15.18
N PHE A 75 -2.10 -6.23 14.33
CA PHE A 75 -1.70 -6.99 13.14
C PHE A 75 -0.81 -6.17 12.24
N ALA A 76 -1.21 -4.93 11.93
CA ALA A 76 -0.46 -4.07 11.05
C ALA A 76 0.91 -3.69 11.63
N ALA A 77 1.00 -3.46 12.94
CA ALA A 77 2.24 -3.15 13.65
C ALA A 77 3.30 -4.28 13.60
N THR A 78 2.93 -5.51 13.19
CA THR A 78 3.91 -6.59 12.92
C THR A 78 4.80 -6.30 11.71
N SER A 79 4.45 -5.31 10.90
CA SER A 79 5.23 -4.84 9.74
C SER A 79 6.23 -3.72 10.04
N PHE A 80 6.31 -3.24 11.30
CA PHE A 80 7.28 -2.21 11.68
C PHE A 80 8.73 -2.66 11.48
N HIS A 81 9.63 -1.70 11.21
CA HIS A 81 11.07 -1.94 11.12
C HIS A 81 11.70 -2.11 12.51
N SER A 82 11.18 -1.40 13.50
CA SER A 82 11.60 -1.47 14.89
C SER A 82 11.23 -2.82 15.51
N ASP A 83 12.26 -3.56 15.91
CA ASP A 83 12.13 -4.84 16.61
C ASP A 83 11.30 -4.71 17.90
N GLN A 84 11.50 -3.62 18.63
CA GLN A 84 10.77 -3.32 19.86
C GLN A 84 9.27 -3.14 19.60
N LEU A 85 8.88 -2.36 18.59
CA LEU A 85 7.47 -2.12 18.28
C LEU A 85 6.77 -3.39 17.80
N ARG A 86 7.45 -4.19 16.96
CA ARG A 86 6.94 -5.51 16.56
C ARG A 86 6.73 -6.42 17.78
N SER A 87 7.68 -6.41 18.73
CA SER A 87 7.58 -7.24 19.94
C SER A 87 6.35 -6.89 20.77
N TYR A 88 6.03 -5.60 20.89
CA TYR A 88 4.82 -5.12 21.56
C TYR A 88 3.55 -5.62 20.87
N ALA A 89 3.49 -5.52 19.55
CA ALA A 89 2.38 -6.03 18.76
C ALA A 89 2.17 -7.54 18.95
N PHE A 90 3.24 -8.34 18.86
CA PHE A 90 3.14 -9.80 19.07
C PHE A 90 2.71 -10.17 20.49
N VAL A 91 3.19 -9.46 21.51
CA VAL A 91 2.76 -9.69 22.90
C VAL A 91 1.28 -9.35 23.08
N VAL A 92 0.80 -8.25 22.49
CA VAL A 92 -0.63 -7.92 22.51
C VAL A 92 -1.46 -9.01 21.84
N LEU A 93 -1.06 -9.46 20.65
CA LEU A 93 -1.75 -10.53 19.93
C LEU A 93 -1.77 -11.84 20.74
N ALA A 94 -0.66 -12.22 21.38
CA ALA A 94 -0.59 -13.42 22.20
C ALA A 94 -1.50 -13.34 23.44
N ARG A 95 -1.52 -12.20 24.13
CA ARG A 95 -2.38 -11.97 25.30
C ARG A 95 -3.86 -11.89 24.94
N PHE A 96 -4.18 -11.22 23.83
CA PHE A 96 -5.55 -11.17 23.32
C PHE A 96 -6.05 -12.57 22.95
N GLN A 97 -5.21 -13.42 22.33
CA GLN A 97 -5.54 -14.81 22.07
C GLN A 97 -5.82 -15.61 23.35
N GLN A 98 -5.11 -15.33 24.45
CA GLN A 98 -5.38 -15.96 25.74
C GLN A 98 -6.72 -15.50 26.32
N LYS A 99 -7.02 -14.19 26.29
CA LYS A 99 -8.32 -13.66 26.75
C LYS A 99 -9.49 -14.24 25.95
N LEU A 100 -9.34 -14.41 24.63
CA LEU A 100 -10.36 -15.08 23.80
C LEU A 100 -10.63 -16.55 24.18
N LYS A 101 -9.71 -17.22 24.87
CA LYS A 101 -9.93 -18.58 25.39
C LYS A 101 -10.61 -18.57 26.76
N ASP A 102 -10.47 -17.47 27.50
CA ASP A 102 -11.03 -17.26 28.83
C ASP A 102 -12.10 -16.17 28.78
N LEU A 103 -13.26 -16.56 28.24
CA LEU A 103 -14.44 -15.71 28.08
C LEU A 103 -15.46 -15.94 29.21
N SER A 104 -14.98 -16.26 30.41
CA SER A 104 -15.82 -16.49 31.59
C SER A 104 -16.76 -15.31 31.91
N GLU A 105 -16.39 -14.09 31.49
CA GLU A 105 -17.09 -12.82 31.78
C GLU A 105 -17.87 -12.24 30.57
N GLU A 106 -17.68 -12.74 29.34
CA GLU A 106 -18.24 -12.15 28.11
C GLU A 106 -18.82 -13.22 27.16
N VAL A 107 -20.06 -13.03 26.72
CA VAL A 107 -20.63 -13.84 25.63
C VAL A 107 -20.18 -13.26 24.29
N PHE A 108 -19.19 -13.91 23.66
CA PHE A 108 -18.67 -13.50 22.35
C PHE A 108 -18.72 -14.66 21.34
N ALA A 109 -19.79 -14.70 20.54
CA ALA A 109 -20.08 -15.81 19.62
C ALA A 109 -19.01 -15.98 18.53
N GLU A 110 -18.38 -14.89 18.10
CA GLU A 110 -17.38 -14.89 17.04
C GLU A 110 -15.98 -15.32 17.52
N ALA A 111 -15.77 -15.49 18.84
CA ALA A 111 -14.47 -15.83 19.41
C ALA A 111 -13.76 -17.02 18.77
N PRO A 112 -14.45 -18.14 18.43
CA PRO A 112 -13.81 -19.27 17.74
C PRO A 112 -13.21 -18.88 16.39
N LEU A 113 -13.84 -17.97 15.64
CA LEU A 113 -13.33 -17.48 14.35
C LEU A 113 -12.06 -16.64 14.54
N TYR A 114 -12.02 -15.77 15.56
CA TYR A 114 -10.81 -15.02 15.88
C TYR A 114 -9.68 -15.95 16.32
N LEU A 115 -9.96 -16.93 17.17
CA LEU A 115 -8.96 -17.92 17.59
C LEU A 115 -8.40 -18.69 16.38
N PHE A 116 -9.25 -19.01 15.41
CA PHE A 116 -8.85 -19.67 14.17
C PHE A 116 -7.95 -18.78 13.30
N VAL A 117 -8.37 -17.53 13.02
CA VAL A 117 -7.57 -16.59 12.21
C VAL A 117 -6.24 -16.26 12.88
N MET A 118 -6.22 -16.03 14.19
CA MET A 118 -4.99 -15.80 14.95
C MET A 118 -4.07 -17.03 14.96
N ARG A 119 -4.64 -18.25 14.94
CA ARG A 119 -3.85 -19.49 14.82
C ARG A 119 -3.21 -19.60 13.45
N ILE A 120 -3.95 -19.31 12.38
CA ILE A 120 -3.40 -19.29 11.01
C ILE A 120 -2.25 -18.29 10.93
N PHE A 121 -2.45 -17.06 11.45
CA PHE A 121 -1.38 -16.05 11.48
C PHE A 121 -0.14 -16.56 12.20
N LYS A 122 -0.30 -17.10 13.42
CA LYS A 122 0.79 -17.65 14.21
C LYS A 122 1.53 -18.79 13.49
N ASN A 123 0.79 -19.69 12.86
CA ASN A 123 1.37 -20.82 12.11
C ASN A 123 2.12 -20.40 10.85
N SER A 124 1.87 -19.17 10.36
CA SER A 124 2.48 -18.63 9.15
C SER A 124 3.80 -17.89 9.43
N ILE A 125 4.12 -17.66 10.71
CA ILE A 125 5.36 -16.98 11.14
C ILE A 125 6.41 -18.04 11.46
N GLU A 126 7.58 -17.91 10.86
CA GLU A 126 8.67 -18.89 10.99
C GLU A 126 9.65 -18.50 12.09
N GLU A 127 9.96 -17.20 12.21
CA GLU A 127 10.93 -16.68 13.17
C GLU A 127 10.28 -15.86 14.30
N CYS A 128 10.91 -15.87 15.47
CA CYS A 128 10.47 -15.01 16.58
C CYS A 128 10.62 -13.55 16.20
N ASN A 129 9.55 -12.77 16.39
CA ASN A 129 9.51 -11.34 16.07
C ASN A 129 9.79 -11.02 14.59
N GLU A 130 9.52 -11.98 13.69
CA GLU A 130 9.65 -11.81 12.25
C GLU A 130 8.84 -10.60 11.76
N ARG A 131 9.43 -9.82 10.86
CA ARG A 131 8.73 -8.71 10.21
C ARG A 131 7.82 -9.27 9.12
N VAL A 132 6.52 -9.08 9.30
CA VAL A 132 5.50 -9.46 8.30
C VAL A 132 5.40 -8.37 7.24
N CYS A 133 5.23 -8.74 5.97
CA CYS A 133 5.02 -7.73 4.92
C CYS A 133 3.71 -6.94 5.12
N HIS A 134 3.65 -5.70 4.64
CA HIS A 134 2.49 -4.84 4.86
C HIS A 134 1.23 -5.44 4.24
N VAL A 135 1.34 -6.10 3.08
CA VAL A 135 0.19 -6.73 2.41
C VAL A 135 -0.46 -7.80 3.28
N VAL A 136 0.33 -8.70 3.87
CA VAL A 136 -0.23 -9.77 4.71
C VAL A 136 -0.72 -9.24 6.04
N SER A 137 0.05 -8.38 6.72
CA SER A 137 -0.37 -7.77 7.98
C SER A 137 -1.67 -6.95 7.84
N HIS A 138 -1.79 -6.16 6.76
CA HIS A 138 -3.00 -5.40 6.46
C HIS A 138 -4.18 -6.30 6.02
N PHE A 139 -3.93 -7.46 5.40
CA PHE A 139 -4.97 -8.44 5.10
C PHE A 139 -5.61 -8.96 6.40
N PHE A 140 -4.80 -9.37 7.37
CA PHE A 140 -5.29 -9.80 8.69
C PHE A 140 -5.99 -8.67 9.44
N ALA A 141 -5.44 -7.45 9.38
CA ALA A 141 -6.06 -6.27 9.99
C ALA A 141 -7.49 -6.02 9.46
N ARG A 142 -7.71 -6.15 8.14
CA ARG A 142 -9.05 -6.04 7.51
C ARG A 142 -9.93 -7.24 7.82
N ALA A 143 -9.39 -8.45 7.76
CA ALA A 143 -10.13 -9.69 8.02
C ALA A 143 -10.74 -9.68 9.43
N CYS A 144 -10.02 -9.21 10.45
CA CYS A 144 -10.55 -9.09 11.80
C CYS A 144 -11.76 -8.14 11.91
N LYS A 145 -11.84 -7.10 11.08
CA LYS A 145 -13.03 -6.24 11.03
C LYS A 145 -14.17 -6.90 10.28
N LEU A 146 -13.83 -7.59 9.20
CA LEU A 146 -14.78 -8.31 8.35
C LEU A 146 -15.54 -9.39 9.15
N ILE A 147 -14.90 -10.05 10.12
CA ILE A 147 -15.57 -11.05 10.98
C ILE A 147 -16.78 -10.48 11.73
N LEU A 148 -16.78 -9.19 12.09
CA LEU A 148 -17.92 -8.56 12.77
C LEU A 148 -19.06 -8.17 11.83
N VAL A 149 -18.88 -8.30 10.52
CA VAL A 149 -19.84 -7.87 9.49
C VAL A 149 -20.05 -9.02 8.49
N PRO A 150 -20.77 -10.09 8.89
CA PRO A 150 -21.03 -11.23 8.02
C PRO A 150 -21.89 -10.88 6.80
N GLU A 151 -22.58 -9.75 6.80
CA GLU A 151 -23.37 -9.23 5.67
C GLU A 151 -22.48 -8.65 4.56
N ASP A 152 -21.20 -8.40 4.82
CA ASP A 152 -20.29 -7.89 3.80
C ASP A 152 -20.10 -8.94 2.70
N PRO A 153 -20.26 -8.57 1.41
CA PRO A 153 -20.10 -9.48 0.29
C PRO A 153 -18.78 -10.24 0.25
N VAL A 154 -17.73 -9.69 0.85
CA VAL A 154 -16.37 -10.24 0.85
C VAL A 154 -16.14 -11.20 2.02
N TYR A 155 -17.06 -11.27 3.00
CA TYR A 155 -16.95 -12.15 4.16
C TYR A 155 -16.78 -13.62 3.74
N ALA A 156 -17.69 -14.14 2.93
CA ALA A 156 -17.69 -15.54 2.52
C ALA A 156 -16.39 -15.99 1.81
N PRO A 157 -15.89 -15.29 0.76
CA PRO A 157 -14.65 -15.71 0.10
C PRO A 157 -13.42 -15.60 1.01
N VAL A 158 -13.34 -14.61 1.91
CA VAL A 158 -12.23 -14.48 2.85
C VAL A 158 -12.25 -15.56 3.94
N MET A 159 -13.42 -15.87 4.50
CA MET A 159 -13.52 -16.97 5.47
C MET A 159 -13.26 -18.34 4.83
N ALA A 160 -13.73 -18.54 3.60
CA ALA A 160 -13.41 -19.72 2.83
C ALA A 160 -11.89 -19.86 2.62
N PHE A 161 -11.19 -18.77 2.30
CA PHE A 161 -9.73 -18.77 2.17
C PHE A 161 -9.02 -19.21 3.45
N PHE A 162 -9.41 -18.71 4.62
CA PHE A 162 -8.84 -19.17 5.89
C PHE A 162 -9.09 -20.67 6.13
N GLY A 163 -10.23 -21.20 5.69
CA GLY A 163 -10.56 -22.63 5.78
C GLY A 163 -9.72 -23.54 4.89
N LEU A 164 -9.07 -23.02 3.83
CA LEU A 164 -8.37 -23.84 2.84
C LEU A 164 -6.98 -24.31 3.27
N LYS A 165 -6.25 -23.51 4.08
CA LYS A 165 -4.87 -23.80 4.45
C LYS A 165 -4.61 -23.52 5.93
N PRO A 166 -3.82 -24.37 6.62
CA PRO A 166 -3.51 -24.17 8.04
C PRO A 166 -2.49 -23.05 8.31
N ALA A 167 -1.89 -22.50 7.25
CA ALA A 167 -0.97 -21.36 7.24
C ALA A 167 -1.07 -20.63 5.87
N ILE A 168 -0.72 -19.36 5.85
CA ILE A 168 -0.73 -18.48 4.67
C ILE A 168 0.71 -18.23 4.22
N GLN A 169 0.91 -18.13 2.91
CA GLN A 169 2.21 -17.79 2.33
C GLN A 169 2.50 -16.30 2.55
N MET A 170 3.53 -16.00 3.34
CA MET A 170 3.91 -14.63 3.72
C MET A 170 4.51 -13.80 2.57
N ARG A 171 4.85 -14.43 1.45
CA ARG A 171 5.51 -13.80 0.29
C ARG A 171 4.58 -13.52 -0.90
N THR A 172 3.28 -13.71 -0.73
CA THR A 172 2.26 -13.54 -1.78
C THR A 172 1.08 -12.74 -1.24
N VAL A 173 0.32 -12.10 -2.13
CA VAL A 173 -0.92 -11.42 -1.76
C VAL A 173 -2.01 -12.47 -1.46
N PRO A 174 -2.57 -12.51 -0.24
CA PRO A 174 -3.57 -13.52 0.13
C PRO A 174 -4.81 -13.46 -0.77
N GLU A 175 -5.17 -14.60 -1.36
CA GLU A 175 -6.38 -14.81 -2.18
C GLU A 175 -6.59 -13.78 -3.32
N PHE A 176 -5.51 -13.17 -3.84
CA PHE A 176 -5.63 -12.06 -4.80
C PHE A 176 -6.40 -12.43 -6.07
N LEU A 177 -5.96 -13.45 -6.82
CA LEU A 177 -6.52 -13.76 -8.14
C LEU A 177 -8.02 -14.11 -8.05
N LYS A 178 -8.42 -14.83 -7.01
CA LYS A 178 -9.82 -15.23 -6.83
C LYS A 178 -10.71 -14.05 -6.47
N LEU A 179 -10.26 -13.13 -5.62
CA LEU A 179 -11.01 -11.92 -5.29
C LEU A 179 -11.03 -10.94 -6.48
N PHE A 180 -9.91 -10.82 -7.19
CA PHE A 180 -9.76 -9.90 -8.32
C PHE A 180 -10.57 -10.32 -9.55
N PHE A 181 -10.54 -11.61 -9.88
CA PHE A 181 -11.32 -12.24 -10.94
C PHE A 181 -12.50 -13.03 -10.38
N SER A 182 -13.18 -12.45 -9.38
CA SER A 182 -14.31 -13.09 -8.72
C SER A 182 -15.37 -13.55 -9.72
N SER A 183 -15.79 -14.81 -9.55
CA SER A 183 -16.86 -15.43 -10.34
C SER A 183 -18.25 -15.18 -9.75
N SER A 184 -18.35 -14.38 -8.66
CA SER A 184 -19.63 -14.05 -8.04
C SER A 184 -20.48 -13.21 -8.98
N THR A 185 -21.71 -13.63 -9.25
CA THR A 185 -22.61 -12.90 -10.16
C THR A 185 -23.06 -11.55 -9.58
N GLU A 186 -23.15 -11.46 -8.26
CA GLU A 186 -23.67 -10.28 -7.55
C GLU A 186 -22.56 -9.43 -6.92
N HIS A 187 -21.48 -10.07 -6.46
CA HIS A 187 -20.52 -9.44 -5.55
C HIS A 187 -19.11 -9.27 -6.14
N PHE A 188 -18.89 -9.66 -7.39
CA PHE A 188 -17.55 -9.60 -7.99
C PHE A 188 -16.88 -8.22 -7.91
N LYS A 189 -17.66 -7.13 -7.99
CA LYS A 189 -17.13 -5.76 -7.86
C LYS A 189 -16.64 -5.47 -6.44
N ASN A 190 -17.40 -5.89 -5.42
CA ASN A 190 -17.03 -5.67 -4.02
C ASN A 190 -15.76 -6.44 -3.66
N GLU A 191 -15.68 -7.71 -4.06
CA GLU A 191 -14.52 -8.59 -3.85
C GLU A 191 -13.27 -8.02 -4.55
N ARG A 192 -13.41 -7.61 -5.81
CA ARG A 192 -12.33 -6.99 -6.58
C ARG A 192 -11.84 -5.69 -5.95
N GLN A 193 -12.77 -4.81 -5.58
CA GLN A 193 -12.40 -3.54 -4.97
C GLN A 193 -11.77 -3.73 -3.59
N TRP A 194 -12.17 -4.74 -2.82
CA TRP A 194 -11.57 -5.04 -1.52
C TRP A 194 -10.10 -5.44 -1.65
N THR A 195 -9.78 -6.35 -2.58
CA THR A 195 -8.39 -6.78 -2.80
C THR A 195 -7.53 -5.68 -3.42
N LEU A 196 -8.10 -4.86 -4.30
CA LEU A 196 -7.42 -3.68 -4.85
C LEU A 196 -7.13 -2.61 -3.80
N ARG A 197 -8.09 -2.33 -2.90
CA ARG A 197 -7.87 -1.43 -1.76
C ARG A 197 -6.75 -1.95 -0.87
N LEU A 198 -6.76 -3.24 -0.55
CA LEU A 198 -5.68 -3.89 0.19
C LEU A 198 -4.31 -3.66 -0.47
N CYS A 199 -4.17 -3.96 -1.77
CA CYS A 199 -2.90 -3.82 -2.47
C CYS A 199 -2.43 -2.37 -2.54
N SER A 200 -3.33 -1.43 -2.83
CA SER A 200 -3.02 0.00 -2.91
C SER A 200 -2.53 0.53 -1.57
N GLU A 201 -3.30 0.31 -0.50
CA GLU A 201 -3.02 0.82 0.85
C GLU A 201 -1.87 0.08 1.56
N ALA A 202 -1.44 -1.09 1.05
CA ALA A 202 -0.31 -1.83 1.59
C ALA A 202 0.99 -1.63 0.79
N MET A 203 0.97 -0.88 -0.31
CA MET A 203 2.17 -0.48 -1.04
C MET A 203 2.79 0.75 -0.34
N LEU A 204 3.58 0.50 0.71
CA LEU A 204 4.16 1.55 1.56
C LEU A 204 5.69 1.68 1.41
N GLU A 205 6.33 0.63 0.90
CA GLU A 205 7.76 0.63 0.63
C GLU A 205 8.13 -0.19 -0.61
N PRO A 206 9.35 0.00 -1.15
CA PRO A 206 9.81 -0.74 -2.32
C PRO A 206 9.73 -2.27 -2.19
N GLN A 207 9.92 -2.82 -1.00
CA GLN A 207 9.88 -4.25 -0.73
C GLN A 207 8.47 -4.83 -0.88
N ASP A 208 7.42 -4.05 -0.61
CA ASP A 208 6.03 -4.49 -0.78
C ASP A 208 5.72 -4.78 -2.25
N TYR A 209 6.33 -4.03 -3.16
CA TYR A 209 6.16 -4.25 -4.60
C TYR A 209 6.55 -5.67 -5.02
N GLN A 210 7.56 -6.27 -4.38
CA GLN A 210 7.96 -7.65 -4.68
C GLN A 210 6.85 -8.65 -4.35
N ILE A 211 6.09 -8.40 -3.29
CA ILE A 211 4.91 -9.19 -2.91
C ILE A 211 3.82 -9.03 -3.97
N LEU A 212 3.57 -7.80 -4.42
CA LEU A 212 2.60 -7.53 -5.48
C LEU A 212 2.99 -8.20 -6.81
N CYS A 213 4.28 -8.15 -7.18
CA CYS A 213 4.82 -8.82 -8.36
C CYS A 213 4.66 -10.34 -8.30
N SER A 214 4.93 -10.95 -7.16
CA SER A 214 4.81 -12.41 -6.98
C SER A 214 3.40 -12.94 -7.31
N SER A 215 2.40 -12.07 -7.16
CA SER A 215 0.98 -12.39 -7.34
C SER A 215 0.38 -11.76 -8.60
N TYR A 216 1.22 -11.22 -9.50
CA TYR A 216 0.82 -10.58 -10.75
C TYR A 216 -0.20 -9.44 -10.59
N VAL A 217 -0.13 -8.71 -9.47
CA VAL A 217 -1.14 -7.70 -9.13
C VAL A 217 -1.13 -6.56 -10.15
N VAL A 218 0.04 -5.99 -10.40
CA VAL A 218 0.15 -4.81 -11.27
C VAL A 218 -0.16 -5.18 -12.71
N GLU A 219 0.35 -6.30 -13.20
CA GLU A 219 0.04 -6.85 -14.52
C GLU A 219 -1.47 -7.03 -14.72
N SER A 220 -2.15 -7.62 -13.73
CA SER A 220 -3.61 -7.82 -13.76
C SER A 220 -4.36 -6.48 -13.76
N CYS A 221 -3.87 -5.49 -13.00
CA CYS A 221 -4.42 -4.14 -12.95
C CYS A 221 -4.29 -3.42 -14.30
N LEU A 222 -3.11 -3.47 -14.92
CA LEU A 222 -2.86 -2.83 -16.22
C LEU A 222 -3.74 -3.43 -17.32
N ALA A 223 -3.90 -4.75 -17.32
CA ALA A 223 -4.79 -5.45 -18.25
C ALA A 223 -6.27 -5.11 -18.02
N LEU A 224 -6.70 -5.05 -16.75
CA LEU A 224 -8.08 -4.75 -16.40
C LEU A 224 -8.45 -3.30 -16.70
N PHE A 225 -7.57 -2.33 -16.47
CA PHE A 225 -7.88 -0.90 -16.58
C PHE A 225 -8.40 -0.48 -17.95
N VAL A 226 -7.86 -1.05 -19.03
CA VAL A 226 -8.28 -0.79 -20.42
C VAL A 226 -9.46 -1.68 -20.87
N SER A 227 -9.91 -2.59 -20.00
CA SER A 227 -10.98 -3.53 -20.29
C SER A 227 -12.36 -2.88 -20.13
N PRO A 228 -13.35 -3.23 -20.96
CA PRO A 228 -14.71 -2.70 -20.84
C PRO A 228 -15.43 -3.08 -19.53
N ILE A 229 -14.93 -4.07 -18.78
CA ILE A 229 -15.50 -4.52 -17.50
C ILE A 229 -14.92 -3.76 -16.27
N ALA A 230 -13.97 -2.86 -16.47
CA ALA A 230 -13.46 -2.00 -15.41
C ALA A 230 -14.45 -0.86 -15.12
N ASP A 231 -15.03 -0.89 -13.93
CA ASP A 231 -15.84 0.20 -13.41
C ASP A 231 -14.96 1.34 -12.87
N LEU A 232 -15.56 2.53 -12.70
CA LEU A 232 -14.89 3.74 -12.24
C LEU A 232 -14.09 3.53 -10.94
N TRP A 233 -14.67 2.82 -9.97
CA TRP A 233 -14.02 2.54 -8.69
C TRP A 233 -12.80 1.64 -8.84
N THR A 234 -12.89 0.60 -9.67
CA THR A 234 -11.75 -0.26 -9.99
C THR A 234 -10.62 0.56 -10.63
N LYS A 235 -10.93 1.39 -11.62
CA LYS A 235 -9.94 2.27 -12.27
C LYS A 235 -9.28 3.23 -11.27
N LYS A 236 -10.07 3.85 -10.40
CA LYS A 236 -9.57 4.73 -9.32
C LYS A 236 -8.59 4.00 -8.39
N LEU A 237 -8.89 2.76 -8.01
CA LEU A 237 -8.00 1.97 -7.15
C LEU A 237 -6.73 1.53 -7.88
N VAL A 238 -6.81 1.20 -9.17
CA VAL A 238 -5.63 0.92 -9.99
C VAL A 238 -4.73 2.15 -10.08
N LEU A 239 -5.29 3.33 -10.35
CA LEU A 239 -4.51 4.57 -10.39
C LEU A 239 -3.88 4.90 -9.05
N SER A 240 -4.61 4.71 -7.94
CA SER A 240 -4.07 4.86 -6.59
C SER A 240 -2.90 3.91 -6.32
N LEU A 241 -3.02 2.64 -6.73
CA LEU A 241 -1.94 1.66 -6.60
C LEU A 241 -0.72 2.08 -7.43
N LEU A 242 -0.93 2.48 -8.67
CA LEU A 242 0.16 2.92 -9.55
C LEU A 242 0.87 4.16 -9.00
N LYS A 243 0.12 5.13 -8.45
CA LYS A 243 0.69 6.30 -7.76
C LYS A 243 1.58 5.89 -6.59
N ASN A 244 1.11 5.00 -5.73
CA ASN A 244 1.90 4.49 -4.59
C ASN A 244 3.14 3.72 -5.08
N CYS A 245 3.05 2.99 -6.19
CA CYS A 245 4.22 2.35 -6.79
C CYS A 245 5.24 3.37 -7.31
N VAL A 246 4.81 4.40 -8.04
CA VAL A 246 5.74 5.38 -8.63
C VAL A 246 6.23 6.42 -7.62
N GLU A 247 5.69 6.46 -6.40
CA GLU A 247 6.26 7.19 -5.26
C GLU A 247 7.68 6.71 -4.93
N HIS A 248 7.99 5.45 -5.22
CA HIS A 248 9.31 4.87 -4.99
C HIS A 248 10.11 4.76 -6.29
N GLU A 249 11.28 5.40 -6.33
CA GLU A 249 12.15 5.43 -7.51
C GLU A 249 12.53 4.03 -8.04
N SER A 250 12.89 3.10 -7.14
CA SER A 250 13.26 1.74 -7.51
C SER A 250 12.11 0.97 -8.16
N VAL A 251 10.87 1.23 -7.71
CA VAL A 251 9.67 0.58 -8.24
C VAL A 251 9.27 1.22 -9.57
N ALA A 252 9.32 2.54 -9.70
CA ALA A 252 9.10 3.25 -10.97
C ALA A 252 10.04 2.72 -12.07
N LYS A 253 11.31 2.48 -11.73
CA LYS A 253 12.30 1.86 -12.62
C LYS A 253 11.89 0.44 -13.04
N GLU A 254 11.44 -0.37 -12.10
CA GLU A 254 11.03 -1.74 -12.37
C GLU A 254 9.79 -1.77 -13.27
N LEU A 255 8.79 -0.92 -13.01
CA LEU A 255 7.62 -0.72 -13.86
C LEU A 255 7.99 -0.30 -15.29
N PHE A 256 8.99 0.58 -15.43
CA PHE A 256 9.50 0.98 -16.74
C PHE A 256 10.12 -0.20 -17.50
N TYR A 257 11.08 -0.89 -16.90
CA TYR A 257 11.82 -1.93 -17.62
C TYR A 257 11.05 -3.24 -17.79
N ARG A 258 10.21 -3.63 -16.83
CA ARG A 258 9.47 -4.89 -16.88
C ARG A 258 8.11 -4.76 -17.55
N LEU A 259 7.38 -3.67 -17.29
CA LEU A 259 5.99 -3.50 -17.75
C LEU A 259 5.85 -2.45 -18.85
N ASN A 260 6.92 -1.78 -19.25
CA ASN A 260 6.91 -0.71 -20.24
C ASN A 260 5.82 0.35 -19.94
N ILE A 261 5.74 0.74 -18.65
CA ILE A 261 4.61 1.51 -18.12
C ILE A 261 4.34 2.80 -18.90
N LEU A 262 5.37 3.49 -19.41
CA LEU A 262 5.19 4.73 -20.18
C LEU A 262 4.42 4.50 -21.48
N SER A 263 4.73 3.42 -22.21
CA SER A 263 3.99 3.07 -23.42
C SER A 263 2.56 2.63 -23.08
N TRP A 264 2.38 1.89 -21.99
CA TRP A 264 1.05 1.50 -21.54
C TRP A 264 0.19 2.72 -21.17
N ILE A 265 0.76 3.71 -20.47
CA ILE A 265 0.04 4.95 -20.12
C ILE A 265 -0.43 5.67 -21.39
N VAL A 266 0.44 5.82 -22.40
CA VAL A 266 0.07 6.45 -23.67
C VAL A 266 -1.09 5.71 -24.34
N GLN A 267 -1.06 4.37 -24.34
CA GLN A 267 -2.16 3.55 -24.88
C GLN A 267 -3.45 3.67 -24.06
N ALA A 268 -3.35 3.73 -22.73
CA ALA A 268 -4.50 3.89 -21.84
C ALA A 268 -5.18 5.24 -22.04
N ILE A 269 -4.43 6.30 -22.32
CA ILE A 269 -4.97 7.62 -22.68
C ILE A 269 -5.64 7.59 -24.06
N GLU A 270 -5.11 6.82 -25.02
CA GLU A 270 -5.71 6.66 -26.34
C GLU A 270 -7.04 5.87 -26.30
N TYR A 271 -7.33 5.17 -25.20
CA TYR A 271 -8.54 4.39 -25.06
C TYR A 271 -9.78 5.30 -24.91
N SER A 272 -10.79 5.08 -25.76
CA SER A 272 -11.94 5.98 -25.92
C SER A 272 -12.85 6.14 -24.70
N ARG A 273 -12.70 5.30 -23.66
CA ARG A 273 -13.49 5.36 -22.42
C ARG A 273 -12.71 5.91 -21.22
N THR A 274 -11.54 6.49 -21.45
CA THR A 274 -10.75 7.13 -20.39
C THR A 274 -11.32 8.53 -20.13
N THR A 275 -11.65 8.81 -18.87
CA THR A 275 -12.21 10.13 -18.49
C THR A 275 -11.10 11.18 -18.36
N ASP A 276 -11.44 12.47 -18.44
CA ASP A 276 -10.48 13.57 -18.25
C ASP A 276 -9.73 13.48 -16.91
N LEU A 277 -10.39 12.98 -15.85
CA LEU A 277 -9.76 12.78 -14.54
C LEU A 277 -8.77 11.62 -14.57
N GLU A 278 -9.15 10.48 -15.16
CA GLU A 278 -8.26 9.32 -15.33
C GLU A 278 -7.04 9.71 -16.17
N GLU A 279 -7.24 10.48 -17.24
CA GLU A 279 -6.16 11.03 -18.07
C GLU A 279 -5.21 11.92 -17.26
N SER A 280 -5.75 12.80 -16.40
CA SER A 280 -4.96 13.66 -15.51
C SER A 280 -4.05 12.86 -14.58
N GLU A 281 -4.61 11.83 -13.94
CA GLU A 281 -3.84 10.97 -13.05
C GLU A 281 -2.79 10.14 -13.78
N LEU A 282 -3.12 9.62 -14.97
CA LEU A 282 -2.18 8.88 -15.82
C LEU A 282 -0.98 9.74 -16.25
N VAL A 283 -1.21 11.01 -16.59
CA VAL A 283 -0.13 11.94 -16.93
C VAL A 283 0.75 12.26 -15.72
N GLN A 284 0.18 12.38 -14.52
CA GLN A 284 0.96 12.57 -13.30
C GLN A 284 1.89 11.37 -13.05
N ILE A 285 1.35 10.15 -13.16
CA ILE A 285 2.13 8.91 -13.01
C ILE A 285 3.24 8.85 -14.06
N PHE A 286 2.95 9.23 -15.32
CA PHE A 286 3.95 9.28 -16.39
C PHE A 286 5.10 10.23 -16.06
N ILE A 287 4.78 11.46 -15.64
CA ILE A 287 5.76 12.50 -15.36
C ILE A 287 6.63 12.09 -14.17
N GLN A 288 6.03 11.59 -13.10
CA GLN A 288 6.77 11.12 -11.92
C GLN A 288 7.71 9.97 -12.28
N THR A 289 7.24 9.00 -13.07
CA THR A 289 8.09 7.91 -13.56
C THR A 289 9.26 8.43 -14.40
N ALA A 290 9.01 9.38 -15.31
CA ALA A 290 10.04 9.99 -16.14
C ALA A 290 11.06 10.79 -15.32
N GLU A 291 10.62 11.51 -14.29
CA GLU A 291 11.48 12.24 -13.35
C GLU A 291 12.41 11.29 -12.59
N HIS A 292 11.89 10.17 -12.07
CA HIS A 292 12.72 9.13 -11.44
C HIS A 292 13.77 8.54 -12.40
N LEU A 293 13.37 8.21 -13.64
CA LEU A 293 14.30 7.69 -14.64
C LEU A 293 15.40 8.69 -15.00
N ARG A 294 15.09 9.99 -14.98
CA ARG A 294 16.04 11.07 -15.24
C ARG A 294 17.04 11.28 -14.10
N ASN A 295 16.57 11.22 -12.84
CA ASN A 295 17.47 11.34 -11.69
C ASN A 295 18.53 10.23 -11.69
N ILE A 296 18.13 9.00 -12.03
CA ILE A 296 19.06 7.87 -12.17
C ILE A 296 20.10 8.12 -13.28
N HIS A 297 19.67 8.68 -14.41
CA HIS A 297 20.56 9.02 -15.51
C HIS A 297 21.64 10.01 -15.06
N ARG A 298 21.26 11.04 -14.30
CA ARG A 298 22.19 12.04 -13.74
C ARG A 298 23.17 11.46 -12.72
N GLU A 299 22.70 10.60 -11.83
CA GLU A 299 23.57 9.96 -10.82
C GLU A 299 24.63 9.06 -11.48
N ALA A 300 24.32 8.47 -12.63
CA ALA A 300 25.26 7.66 -13.39
C ALA A 300 26.38 8.52 -14.03
N ASP A 301 26.06 9.75 -14.45
CA ASP A 301 27.01 10.67 -15.10
C ASP A 301 27.85 11.48 -14.08
N GLY A 302 27.39 11.57 -12.82
CA GLY A 302 27.89 12.52 -11.83
C GLY A 302 28.73 11.99 -10.66
N THR A 303 29.41 10.83 -10.73
CA THR A 303 30.27 10.40 -9.60
C THR A 303 31.76 10.18 -9.89
N ASP A 304 32.51 11.17 -9.43
CA ASP A 304 33.86 11.08 -8.91
C ASP A 304 33.95 10.13 -7.68
N ILE A 305 35.15 9.59 -7.49
CA ILE A 305 35.73 8.68 -6.49
C ILE A 305 34.83 8.20 -5.31
N GLY A 306 34.65 6.87 -5.17
CA GLY A 306 34.18 6.29 -3.91
C GLY A 306 34.12 4.77 -3.81
N ASP A 307 33.58 4.05 -4.81
CA ASP A 307 33.43 2.59 -4.65
C ASP A 307 33.40 1.81 -5.98
N ARG A 308 34.60 1.57 -6.54
CA ARG A 308 34.81 1.17 -7.95
C ARG A 308 34.42 -0.26 -8.32
N ARG A 309 34.26 -1.20 -7.36
CA ARG A 309 34.21 -2.65 -7.70
C ARG A 309 32.80 -3.24 -7.77
N LYS A 310 31.88 -2.84 -6.88
CA LYS A 310 30.45 -3.22 -6.97
C LYS A 310 29.70 -2.38 -8.02
N ARG A 311 30.01 -1.08 -8.13
CA ARG A 311 29.37 -0.16 -9.09
C ARG A 311 29.71 -0.46 -10.56
N ARG A 312 30.94 -0.90 -10.89
CA ARG A 312 31.35 -1.19 -12.29
C ARG A 312 30.52 -2.26 -13.01
N LYS A 313 29.96 -3.24 -12.30
CA LYS A 313 29.10 -4.28 -12.92
C LYS A 313 27.67 -3.77 -13.17
N LEU A 314 27.14 -2.92 -12.30
CA LEU A 314 25.83 -2.27 -12.45
C LEU A 314 25.90 -1.10 -13.45
N ALA A 315 26.96 -0.29 -13.41
CA ALA A 315 27.21 0.84 -14.29
C ALA A 315 27.36 0.42 -15.76
N LYS A 316 28.09 -0.67 -16.06
CA LYS A 316 28.22 -1.17 -17.45
C LYS A 316 26.89 -1.62 -18.08
N SER A 317 25.94 -2.07 -17.26
CA SER A 317 24.58 -2.45 -17.71
C SER A 317 23.66 -1.23 -17.82
N ALA A 318 23.85 -0.24 -16.94
CA ALA A 318 23.11 1.03 -16.94
C ALA A 318 23.57 1.98 -18.06
N GLU A 319 24.88 2.14 -18.32
CA GLU A 319 25.45 2.95 -19.41
C GLU A 319 24.90 2.54 -20.78
N LYS A 320 24.77 1.23 -21.06
CA LYS A 320 24.19 0.76 -22.33
C LYS A 320 22.68 0.99 -22.44
N LYS A 321 21.95 1.03 -21.33
CA LYS A 321 20.48 1.21 -21.30
C LYS A 321 20.06 2.68 -21.19
N SER A 322 20.97 3.54 -20.78
CA SER A 322 20.77 4.96 -20.48
C SER A 322 20.31 5.79 -21.70
N PRO A 323 20.98 5.74 -22.88
CA PRO A 323 20.54 6.49 -24.06
C PRO A 323 19.18 6.02 -24.59
N LEU A 324 18.95 4.70 -24.59
CA LEU A 324 17.69 4.08 -24.98
C LEU A 324 16.54 4.52 -24.07
N THR A 325 16.79 4.64 -22.77
CA THR A 325 15.78 5.09 -21.78
C THR A 325 15.34 6.53 -22.08
N ALA A 326 16.29 7.45 -22.28
CA ALA A 326 15.97 8.84 -22.63
C ALA A 326 15.19 8.94 -23.95
N VAL A 327 15.59 8.20 -24.98
CA VAL A 327 14.87 8.14 -26.26
C VAL A 327 13.45 7.58 -26.09
N THR A 328 13.27 6.50 -25.32
CA THR A 328 11.94 5.93 -25.04
C THR A 328 11.04 6.92 -24.32
N VAL A 329 11.57 7.65 -23.32
CA VAL A 329 10.80 8.66 -22.59
C VAL A 329 10.41 9.81 -23.51
N LYS A 330 11.36 10.36 -24.28
CA LYS A 330 11.10 11.44 -25.27
C LYS A 330 10.04 11.02 -26.29
N THR A 331 10.15 9.81 -26.83
CA THR A 331 9.19 9.28 -27.83
C THR A 331 7.78 9.16 -27.25
N ASN A 332 7.64 8.60 -26.05
CA ASN A 332 6.33 8.47 -25.41
C ASN A 332 5.77 9.83 -24.97
N ALA A 333 6.61 10.77 -24.52
CA ALA A 333 6.21 12.13 -24.17
C ALA A 333 5.68 12.90 -25.39
N GLN A 334 6.32 12.74 -26.56
CA GLN A 334 5.83 13.31 -27.82
C GLN A 334 4.46 12.72 -28.23
N ARG A 335 4.31 11.39 -28.15
CA ARG A 335 3.03 10.72 -28.40
C ARG A 335 1.95 11.23 -27.46
N MET A 336 2.26 11.35 -26.17
CA MET A 336 1.36 11.88 -25.15
C MET A 336 0.91 13.31 -25.48
N LEU A 337 1.82 14.25 -25.75
CA LEU A 337 1.44 15.61 -26.16
C LEU A 337 0.57 15.66 -27.41
N GLY A 338 0.84 14.78 -28.38
CA GLY A 338 0.06 14.70 -29.61
C GLY A 338 -1.41 14.34 -29.38
N ARG A 339 -1.73 13.66 -28.26
CA ARG A 339 -3.08 13.20 -27.91
C ARG A 339 -3.82 14.14 -26.99
N ILE A 340 -3.12 14.78 -26.05
CA ILE A 340 -3.70 15.64 -25.03
C ILE A 340 -4.06 17.06 -25.57
N ARG A 341 -4.50 17.18 -26.83
CA ARG A 341 -4.72 18.48 -27.48
C ARG A 341 -5.82 19.33 -26.81
N LYS A 342 -6.81 18.69 -26.17
CA LYS A 342 -7.92 19.37 -25.48
C LYS A 342 -7.53 19.99 -24.13
N TRP A 343 -6.33 19.73 -23.62
CA TRP A 343 -5.91 20.25 -22.31
C TRP A 343 -5.37 21.67 -22.35
N GLU A 344 -4.97 22.21 -23.50
CA GLU A 344 -4.46 23.59 -23.59
C GLU A 344 -5.51 24.64 -23.19
N GLU A 345 -6.80 24.28 -23.30
CA GLU A 345 -7.95 25.11 -22.94
C GLU A 345 -8.21 25.16 -21.42
N LYS A 346 -7.76 24.17 -20.64
CA LYS A 346 -7.98 24.10 -19.19
C LYS A 346 -6.78 24.65 -18.42
N GLN A 347 -7.02 25.62 -17.54
CA GLN A 347 -5.97 26.32 -16.80
C GLN A 347 -5.10 25.38 -15.94
N ASP A 348 -5.72 24.36 -15.32
CA ASP A 348 -5.05 23.39 -14.44
C ASP A 348 -4.05 22.48 -15.19
N ASN A 349 -4.29 22.25 -16.48
CA ASN A 349 -3.50 21.30 -17.28
C ASN A 349 -2.27 21.93 -17.92
N LYS A 350 -2.16 23.26 -17.92
CA LYS A 350 -1.00 24.00 -18.47
C LYS A 350 0.31 23.63 -17.77
N LYS A 351 0.27 23.33 -16.46
CA LYS A 351 1.45 22.90 -15.67
C LYS A 351 2.00 21.58 -16.20
N TRP A 352 1.15 20.60 -16.43
CA TRP A 352 1.55 19.27 -16.90
C TRP A 352 2.08 19.32 -18.34
N ILE A 353 1.44 20.10 -19.23
CA ILE A 353 1.92 20.31 -20.60
C ILE A 353 3.33 20.92 -20.61
N LYS A 354 3.61 21.91 -19.75
CA LYS A 354 4.95 22.50 -19.60
C LYS A 354 5.98 21.44 -19.18
N LYS A 355 5.65 20.60 -18.19
CA LYS A 355 6.52 19.49 -17.74
C LYS A 355 6.80 18.49 -18.87
N ILE A 356 5.79 18.08 -19.64
CA ILE A 356 6.00 17.15 -20.75
C ILE A 356 6.84 17.79 -21.87
N LYS A 357 6.56 19.05 -22.23
CA LYS A 357 7.39 19.80 -23.20
C LYS A 357 8.84 19.91 -22.75
N TYR A 358 9.08 20.07 -21.44
CA TYR A 358 10.41 20.07 -20.86
C TYR A 358 11.13 18.72 -20.99
N LEU A 359 10.44 17.60 -20.67
CA LEU A 359 10.98 16.25 -20.84
C LEU A 359 11.43 15.94 -22.29
N ILE A 360 10.79 16.57 -23.28
CA ILE A 360 11.12 16.42 -24.71
C ILE A 360 12.32 17.28 -25.11
N LYS A 361 12.37 18.53 -24.64
CA LYS A 361 13.35 19.54 -25.09
C LYS A 361 14.73 19.34 -24.52
N GLU A 362 14.86 18.85 -23.30
CA GLU A 362 16.18 18.73 -22.68
C GLU A 362 16.99 17.57 -23.22
N ASP A 363 18.29 17.81 -23.39
CA ASP A 363 19.29 16.77 -23.40
C ASP A 363 19.47 16.30 -21.96
N TRP A 364 19.21 15.02 -21.72
CA TRP A 364 19.19 14.44 -20.36
C TRP A 364 20.57 14.54 -19.67
N GLU A 365 21.59 15.05 -20.37
CA GLU A 365 22.97 15.32 -19.98
C GLU A 365 23.17 16.63 -19.17
N GLY A 366 22.18 17.54 -19.09
CA GLY A 366 22.32 18.84 -18.43
C GLY A 366 21.96 18.89 -16.93
N GLN A 367 22.61 19.76 -16.14
CA GLN A 367 22.48 19.94 -14.67
C GLN A 367 21.19 20.61 -14.16
N ALA A 368 20.25 21.05 -15.02
CA ALA A 368 19.12 21.85 -14.56
C ALA A 368 18.04 21.00 -13.87
N GLU A 369 17.90 21.07 -12.54
CA GLU A 369 16.69 20.56 -11.88
C GLU A 369 15.43 21.23 -12.47
N LEU A 370 14.33 20.48 -12.57
CA LEU A 370 13.03 21.08 -12.84
C LEU A 370 12.82 22.20 -11.80
N PRO A 371 12.30 23.39 -12.18
CA PRO A 371 12.09 24.46 -11.21
C PRO A 371 11.27 23.94 -10.03
N LYS A 372 11.93 23.76 -8.87
CA LYS A 372 11.30 23.28 -7.63
C LYS A 372 10.49 24.38 -6.95
N ASP A 373 10.68 25.63 -7.34
CA ASP A 373 10.02 26.77 -6.73
C ASP A 373 8.86 27.28 -7.58
N GLN A 374 7.71 26.66 -7.37
CA GLN A 374 6.49 27.31 -6.88
C GLN A 374 5.42 26.21 -6.71
N PHE A 375 4.62 26.33 -5.64
CA PHE A 375 3.38 25.59 -5.35
C PHE A 375 3.53 24.30 -4.54
N VAL A 376 3.77 24.51 -3.23
CA VAL A 376 3.08 23.80 -2.13
C VAL A 376 1.56 23.98 -2.31
N GLU A 377 0.79 22.97 -1.90
CA GLU A 377 -0.69 22.83 -1.93
C GLU A 377 -1.31 22.54 -3.31
N ILE A 378 -1.85 21.31 -3.48
CA ILE A 378 -3.24 20.91 -3.16
C ILE A 378 -3.26 19.40 -2.90
#